data_AF-A0A822B797-F1
#
_entry.id   AF-A0A822B797-F1
#
_cell.length_a   1.000
_cell.length_b   1.000
_cell.length_c   1.000
_cell.angle_alpha   90.00
_cell.angle_beta   90.00
_cell.angle_gamma   90.00
#
_symmetry.space_group_name_H-M   'P 1'
#
loop_
_entity.id
_entity.type
_entity.pdbx_description
1 polymer ?
#
loop_
_entity_poly.entity_id
_entity_poly.type
_entity_poly.pdbx_seq_one_letter_code
_entity_poly.pdbx_strand_id
1 'polypeptide(L)'
;EDETFYVINGTLQFYVAGDQFCAPAGTTVYIPRNVTQSVRNVNSKPVYVQISFTPPGREYYLEKVTPIHDTQPINYTRVNELAAEYGVVNLPEVDWKDLNCL
;
A
#
# COMPACT_ATOMS: atom_id res chain seq x y z
N GLU A 1 -9.69 -2.87 5.68
CA GLU A 1 -10.54 -3.24 4.53
C GLU A 1 -9.92 -4.43 3.80
N ASP A 2 -10.68 -5.11 2.94
CA ASP A 2 -10.09 -6.09 2.01
C ASP A 2 -9.53 -5.32 0.80
N GLU A 3 -8.39 -5.76 0.29
CA GLU A 3 -7.70 -5.13 -0.84
C GLU A 3 -7.36 -6.16 -1.91
N THR A 4 -7.66 -5.84 -3.16
CA THR A 4 -7.24 -6.65 -4.32
C THR A 4 -6.39 -5.81 -5.24
N PHE A 5 -5.15 -6.25 -5.46
CA PHE A 5 -4.21 -5.65 -6.38
C PHE A 5 -4.15 -6.49 -7.65
N TYR A 6 -4.29 -5.86 -8.81
CA TYR A 6 -3.97 -6.45 -10.10
C TYR A 6 -2.83 -5.66 -10.74
N VAL A 7 -1.67 -6.31 -10.91
CA VAL A 7 -0.49 -5.68 -11.50
C VAL A 7 -0.66 -5.66 -13.01
N ILE A 8 -0.88 -4.47 -13.57
CA ILE A 8 -1.11 -4.28 -15.01
C ILE A 8 0.21 -4.29 -15.77
N ASN A 9 1.23 -3.62 -15.23
CA ASN A 9 2.55 -3.50 -15.85
C ASN A 9 3.65 -3.27 -14.80
N GLY A 10 4.83 -3.85 -15.04
CA GLY A 10 5.96 -3.84 -14.10
C GLY A 10 5.84 -4.93 -13.03
N THR A 11 6.69 -4.82 -11.99
CA THR A 11 6.73 -5.77 -10.86
C THR A 11 6.69 -5.00 -9.55
N LEU A 12 5.72 -5.32 -8.68
CA LEU A 12 5.53 -4.69 -7.36
C LEU A 12 6.00 -5.64 -6.25
N GLN A 13 6.73 -5.14 -5.26
CA GLN A 13 7.09 -5.92 -4.09
C GLN A 13 6.02 -5.74 -3.01
N PHE A 14 5.53 -6.87 -2.48
CA PHE A 14 4.55 -6.92 -1.41
C PHE A 14 5.21 -7.36 -0.11
N TYR A 15 4.71 -6.81 0.99
CA TYR A 15 4.82 -7.39 2.33
C TYR A 15 3.40 -7.73 2.78
N VAL A 16 3.13 -8.99 3.13
CA VAL A 16 1.81 -9.45 3.59
C VAL A 16 2.02 -10.45 4.74
N ALA A 17 1.49 -10.13 5.92
CA ALA A 17 1.56 -11.01 7.10
C ALA A 17 2.97 -11.52 7.48
N GLY A 18 4.03 -10.76 7.17
CA GLY A 18 5.43 -11.16 7.42
C GLY A 18 6.15 -11.73 6.19
N ASP A 19 5.41 -12.15 5.17
CA ASP A 19 5.97 -12.65 3.92
C ASP A 19 6.26 -11.52 2.96
N GLN A 20 7.31 -11.69 2.15
CA GLN A 20 7.71 -10.74 1.13
C GLN A 20 7.90 -11.44 -0.20
N PHE A 21 7.30 -10.90 -1.26
CA PHE A 21 7.35 -11.49 -2.60
C PHE A 21 7.19 -10.43 -3.69
N CYS A 22 7.67 -10.76 -4.89
CA CYS A 22 7.52 -9.93 -6.10
C CYS A 22 6.29 -10.39 -6.88
N ALA A 23 5.45 -9.46 -7.29
CA ALA A 23 4.28 -9.70 -8.12
C ALA A 23 4.47 -9.04 -9.49
N PRO A 24 4.83 -9.80 -10.54
CA PRO A 24 4.96 -9.27 -11.90
C PRO A 24 3.60 -8.99 -12.54
N ALA A 25 3.61 -8.31 -13.68
CA ALA A 25 2.42 -8.05 -14.50
C ALA A 25 1.57 -9.32 -14.74
N GLY A 26 0.26 -9.18 -14.62
CA GLY A 26 -0.71 -10.28 -14.66
C GLY A 26 -0.99 -10.94 -13.31
N THR A 27 -0.23 -10.60 -12.26
CA THR A 27 -0.46 -11.14 -10.91
C THR A 27 -1.63 -10.45 -10.23
N THR A 28 -2.50 -11.24 -9.60
CA THR A 28 -3.53 -10.74 -8.66
C THR A 28 -3.15 -11.11 -7.24
N VAL A 29 -3.13 -10.13 -6.33
CA VAL A 29 -2.89 -10.33 -4.90
C VAL A 29 -4.15 -9.91 -4.15
N TYR A 30 -4.77 -10.85 -3.45
CA TYR A 30 -5.89 -10.58 -2.55
C TYR A 30 -5.39 -10.56 -1.12
N ILE A 31 -5.71 -9.49 -0.39
CA ILE A 31 -5.32 -9.30 1.00
C ILE A 31 -6.59 -9.04 1.82
N PRO A 32 -6.99 -9.96 2.71
CA PRO A 32 -8.17 -9.76 3.53
C PRO A 32 -7.91 -8.70 4.61
N ARG A 33 -8.98 -8.09 5.09
CA ARG A 33 -8.94 -7.13 6.20
C ARG A 33 -8.24 -7.70 7.42
N ASN A 34 -7.67 -6.80 8.22
CA ASN A 34 -6.91 -7.11 9.43
C ASN A 34 -5.62 -7.90 9.17
N VAL A 35 -5.16 -7.95 7.91
CA VAL A 35 -3.81 -8.41 7.57
C VAL A 35 -2.90 -7.21 7.39
N THR A 36 -1.77 -7.22 8.12
CA THR A 36 -0.74 -6.22 7.93
C THR A 36 -0.12 -6.35 6.55
N GLN A 37 -0.08 -5.23 5.82
CA GLN A 37 0.46 -5.19 4.48
C GLN A 37 1.22 -3.88 4.20
N SER A 38 2.12 -3.95 3.24
CA SER A 38 2.76 -2.80 2.61
C SER A 38 3.15 -3.16 1.18
N VAL A 39 3.30 -2.15 0.32
CA VAL A 39 3.76 -2.33 -1.06
C VAL A 39 4.83 -1.30 -1.39
N ARG A 40 5.79 -1.69 -2.23
CA ARG A 40 6.76 -0.75 -2.78
C ARG A 40 7.13 -1.09 -4.22
N ASN A 41 7.37 -0.05 -5.00
CA ASN A 41 8.05 -0.18 -6.28
C ASN A 41 9.56 -0.10 -6.04
N VAL A 42 10.28 -1.20 -6.27
CA VAL A 42 11.74 -1.26 -6.15
C VAL A 42 12.48 -0.94 -7.45
N ASN A 43 11.73 -0.74 -8.54
CA ASN A 43 12.29 -0.51 -9.86
C ASN A 43 12.36 0.99 -10.18
N SER A 44 13.30 1.35 -11.06
CA SER A 44 13.41 2.73 -11.59
C SER A 44 12.31 3.10 -12.58
N LYS A 45 11.52 2.13 -13.03
CA LYS A 45 10.40 2.31 -13.95
C LYS A 45 9.08 2.35 -13.18
N PRO A 46 8.06 3.11 -13.65
CA PRO A 46 6.73 3.06 -13.08
C PRO A 46 6.13 1.65 -13.10
N VAL A 47 5.32 1.35 -12.09
CA VAL A 47 4.47 0.15 -12.01
C VAL A 47 3.03 0.62 -12.09
N TYR A 48 2.22 -0.05 -12.91
CA TYR A 48 0.80 0.24 -13.07
C TYR A 48 0.01 -0.85 -12.37
N VAL A 49 -0.87 -0.45 -11.44
CA VAL A 49 -1.65 -1.36 -10.61
C VAL A 49 -3.07 -0.86 -10.51
N GLN A 50 -4.04 -1.76 -10.64
CA GLN A 50 -5.41 -1.51 -10.23
C GLN A 50 -5.57 -2.02 -8.80
N ILE A 51 -6.11 -1.17 -7.92
CA ILE A 51 -6.41 -1.54 -6.54
C ILE A 51 -7.93 -1.43 -6.35
N SER A 52 -8.53 -2.49 -5.81
CA SER A 52 -9.95 -2.52 -5.45
C SER A 52 -10.08 -2.71 -3.94
N PHE A 53 -10.86 -1.83 -3.30
CA PHE A 53 -11.12 -1.84 -1.87
C PHE A 53 -12.53 -2.36 -1.59
N THR A 54 -12.70 -3.18 -0.55
CA THR A 54 -14.01 -3.68 -0.13
C THR A 54 -14.11 -3.74 1.40
N PRO A 55 -15.13 -3.14 2.02
CA PRO A 55 -16.16 -2.26 1.45
C PRO A 55 -15.57 -0.95 0.88
N PRO A 56 -16.36 -0.13 0.14
CA PRO A 56 -15.91 1.19 -0.32
C PRO A 56 -15.64 2.14 0.86
N GLY A 57 -14.91 3.23 0.60
CA GLY A 57 -14.66 4.31 1.57
C GLY A 57 -13.18 4.71 1.69
N ARG A 58 -12.26 3.88 1.19
CA ARG A 58 -10.81 4.14 1.22
C ARG A 58 -10.40 5.39 0.45
N GLU A 59 -11.09 5.64 -0.64
CA GLU A 59 -10.94 6.79 -1.51
C GLU A 59 -11.07 8.11 -0.75
N TYR A 60 -11.97 8.20 0.23
CA TYR A 60 -12.14 9.41 1.04
C TYR A 60 -10.94 9.66 1.96
N TYR A 61 -10.37 8.62 2.55
CA TYR A 61 -9.16 8.75 3.35
C TYR A 61 -7.97 9.19 2.46
N LEU A 62 -7.82 8.58 1.28
CA LEU A 62 -6.76 8.94 0.32
C LEU A 62 -6.84 10.42 -0.09
N GLU A 63 -8.03 10.92 -0.40
CA GLU A 63 -8.25 12.33 -0.74
C GLU A 63 -7.83 13.26 0.40
N LYS A 64 -8.16 12.91 1.66
CA LYS A 64 -7.87 13.75 2.84
C LYS A 64 -6.41 13.69 3.28
N VAL A 65 -5.73 12.55 3.10
CA VAL A 65 -4.34 12.38 3.56
C VAL A 65 -3.33 12.94 2.55
N THR A 66 -3.67 12.99 1.26
CA THR A 66 -2.76 13.46 0.18
C THR A 66 -2.18 14.86 0.45
N PRO A 67 -2.97 15.89 0.82
CA PRO A 67 -2.42 17.23 1.11
C PRO A 67 -1.42 17.26 2.27
N ILE A 68 -1.53 16.32 3.22
CA ILE A 68 -0.59 16.19 4.34
C ILE A 68 0.73 15.60 3.84
N HIS A 69 0.68 14.63 2.92
CA HIS A 69 1.87 14.03 2.31
C HIS A 69 2.60 14.98 1.33
N ASP A 70 1.87 15.89 0.67
CA ASP A 70 2.46 16.89 -0.23
C ASP A 70 3.23 17.99 0.51
N THR A 71 3.03 18.12 1.82
CA THR A 71 3.73 19.10 2.66
C THR A 71 4.93 18.48 3.36
N GLN A 72 6.10 19.09 3.23
CA GLN A 72 7.34 18.61 3.87
C GLN A 72 7.77 19.53 5.03
N PRO A 73 8.18 18.98 6.19
CA PRO A 73 8.21 17.55 6.53
C PRO A 73 6.78 17.00 6.75
N ILE A 74 6.59 15.71 6.44
CA ILE A 74 5.31 15.03 6.65
C ILE A 74 4.93 15.06 8.14
N ASN A 75 3.74 15.54 8.45
CA ASN A 75 3.19 15.51 9.82
C ASN A 75 2.56 14.15 10.13
N TYR A 76 3.40 13.18 10.54
CA TYR A 76 2.94 11.81 10.84
C TYR A 76 1.93 11.72 11.98
N THR A 77 1.97 12.63 12.95
CA THR A 77 0.94 12.71 14.00
C THR A 77 -0.43 12.96 13.37
N ARG A 78 -0.52 13.96 12.48
CA ARG A 78 -1.78 14.28 11.78
C ARG A 78 -2.22 13.17 10.83
N VAL A 79 -1.29 12.51 10.14
CA VAL A 79 -1.59 11.33 9.30
C VAL A 79 -2.23 10.23 10.14
N ASN A 80 -1.68 9.91 11.30
CA ASN A 80 -2.17 8.84 12.16
C ASN A 80 -3.53 9.17 12.80
N GLU A 81 -3.73 10.43 13.24
CA GLU A 81 -5.03 10.90 13.73
C GLU A 81 -6.12 10.75 12.65
N LEU A 82 -5.83 11.22 11.44
CA LEU A 82 -6.76 11.11 10.32
C LEU A 82 -7.01 9.64 9.94
N ALA A 83 -5.97 8.82 9.87
CA ALA A 83 -6.09 7.39 9.55
C ALA A 83 -7.05 6.67 10.52
N ALA A 84 -6.98 6.99 11.82
CA ALA A 84 -7.82 6.40 12.85
C ALA A 84 -9.32 6.73 12.65
N GLU A 85 -9.66 7.92 12.16
CA GLU A 85 -11.05 8.31 11.82
C GLU A 85 -11.67 7.38 10.74
N TYR A 86 -10.82 6.78 9.90
CA TYR A 86 -11.20 5.84 8.83
C TYR A 86 -10.92 4.37 9.18
N GLY A 87 -10.57 4.06 10.44
CA GLY A 87 -10.27 2.70 10.87
C GLY A 87 -8.95 2.13 10.31
N VAL A 88 -8.05 2.99 9.85
CA VAL A 88 -6.71 2.62 9.38
C VAL A 88 -5.72 2.73 10.53
N VAL A 89 -4.92 1.67 10.73
CA VAL A 89 -3.83 1.65 11.70
C VAL A 89 -2.51 1.60 10.93
N ASN A 90 -1.76 2.70 10.95
CA ASN A 90 -0.41 2.72 10.41
C ASN A 90 0.54 2.04 11.40
N LEU A 91 1.35 1.13 10.89
CA LEU A 91 2.34 0.38 11.65
C LEU A 91 3.74 0.92 11.34
N PRO A 92 4.76 0.55 12.14
CA PRO A 92 6.15 0.89 11.84
C PRO A 92 6.59 0.44 10.44
N GLU A 93 7.69 0.99 9.97
CA GLU A 93 8.27 0.60 8.69
C GLU A 93 8.56 -0.90 8.61
N VAL A 94 8.41 -1.44 7.40
CA VAL A 94 8.73 -2.83 7.09
C VAL A 94 10.25 -2.96 6.91
N ASP A 95 10.85 -3.95 7.56
CA ASP A 95 12.20 -4.42 7.26
C ASP A 95 12.19 -5.20 5.94
N TRP A 96 12.39 -4.48 4.84
CA TRP A 96 12.28 -5.03 3.50
C TRP A 96 13.52 -5.86 3.11
N LYS A 97 13.28 -7.05 2.57
CA LYS A 97 14.29 -7.86 1.90
C LYS A 97 14.59 -7.27 0.53
N ASP A 98 15.87 -7.26 0.16
CA ASP A 98 16.34 -6.92 -1.17
C ASP A 98 16.07 -8.06 -2.15
N LEU A 99 14.80 -8.21 -2.53
CA LEU A 99 14.37 -9.16 -3.54
C LEU A 99 14.64 -8.59 -4.93
N ASN A 100 15.14 -9.45 -5.83
CA ASN A 100 15.31 -9.11 -7.23
C ASN A 100 13.97 -9.18 -7.98
N CYS A 101 13.18 -8.10 -7.90
CA CYS A 101 11.88 -7.98 -8.57
C CYS A 101 12.06 -7.42 -10.01
N LEU A 102 12.60 -8.22 -10.92
CA LEU A 102 12.74 -7.89 -12.35
C LEU A 102 11.40 -7.63 -13.06
#